data_AF-A0A834NK93-F1
#
_entry.id   AF-A0A834NK93-F1
#
_cell.length_a   1.000
_cell.length_b   1.000
_cell.length_c   1.000
_cell.angle_alpha   90.00
_cell.angle_beta   90.00
_cell.angle_gamma   90.00
#
_symmetry.space_group_name_H-M   'P 1'
#
loop_
_entity.id
_entity.type
_entity.pdbx_description
1 polymer ?
#
loop_
_entity_poly.entity_id
_entity_poly.type
_entity_poly.pdbx_seq_one_letter_code
_entity_poly.pdbx_strand_id
1 'polypeptide(L)'
;MEESKKNFLEKSAKKLTKNVQNMANYRSLYNEIQRLVASTVVKKNDFENTLVDALKVNGLETQLRNTVFHWARSQDSLKKKPIHLTENTDLIYLKKVQIQWERRIQKSLNSICSELNIPLARIRPSADREELGEKWNELSTYDTDLSKYRPLYAPKDFLEVLFSIRDPAFKKHPEELNWDFSHIQIRVKTLAELRCLYVELAQGMPLLGVNPDMPAAGNFLNLEAERTHLGEKVLSTNYAPIAQEFLKRGAPRALRGRLWSLVLGSTIKDNDIEYYDELKTMVLQYDIVVDKLIIKDVQLTASNDDQYFVFEDVLYKTMLCFSRDSEVLTPVTTDRSAGGQVIHAVLQGKPATLENTLVFPPSGVIPFHGFTMYATPFCYLYDDPCIMYYTFRAFYLRYWFRLHTVSSHEQGIVALCLLFERLLQCHEPLLWAHFKNIHLQPIKIVFKWLMRGFSGHLPPEQLLCLWDLVLGYDSLEIIALLAVTILSFRKENLMQVNNQHNVEAILADLSSLKVIPLLQLVLLKE
;
A
#
# COMPACT_ATOMS: atom_id res chain seq x y z
N MET A 1 -33.84 26.57 2.64
CA MET A 1 -32.74 25.81 2.01
C MET A 1 -31.43 25.92 2.81
N GLU A 2 -31.06 27.11 3.30
CA GLU A 2 -29.91 27.30 4.22
C GLU A 2 -30.08 26.61 5.57
N GLU A 3 -31.28 26.61 6.14
CA GLU A 3 -31.57 25.95 7.43
C GLU A 3 -31.42 24.42 7.35
N SER A 4 -31.71 23.83 6.19
CA SER A 4 -31.46 22.41 5.89
C SER A 4 -29.96 22.11 5.77
N LYS A 5 -29.18 22.99 5.13
CA LYS A 5 -27.71 22.88 5.08
C LYS A 5 -27.07 23.00 6.46
N LYS A 6 -27.54 23.95 7.29
CA LYS A 6 -27.03 24.16 8.66
C LYS A 6 -27.32 22.95 9.54
N ASN A 7 -28.54 22.41 9.49
CA ASN A 7 -28.90 21.17 10.20
C ASN A 7 -28.10 19.95 9.72
N PHE A 8 -27.79 19.85 8.43
CA PHE A 8 -26.95 18.78 7.89
C PHE A 8 -25.50 18.88 8.37
N LEU A 9 -24.93 20.10 8.34
CA LEU A 9 -23.59 20.38 8.87
C LEU A 9 -23.49 20.03 10.34
N GLU A 10 -24.46 20.44 11.15
CA GLU A 10 -24.47 20.18 12.59
C GLU A 10 -24.58 18.68 12.91
N LYS A 11 -25.44 17.93 12.19
CA LYS A 11 -25.51 16.47 12.31
C LYS A 11 -24.21 15.79 11.91
N SER A 12 -23.56 16.27 10.85
CA SER A 12 -22.29 15.74 10.36
C SER A 12 -21.17 16.01 11.36
N ALA A 13 -21.11 17.22 11.92
CA ALA A 13 -20.17 17.60 12.96
C ALA A 13 -20.34 16.73 14.21
N LYS A 14 -21.57 16.55 14.73
CA LYS A 14 -21.84 15.67 15.89
C LYS A 14 -21.38 14.23 15.65
N LYS A 15 -21.63 13.69 14.45
CA LYS A 15 -21.17 12.35 14.07
C LYS A 15 -19.64 12.29 14.01
N LEU A 16 -18.99 13.29 13.43
CA LEU A 16 -17.53 13.38 13.34
C LEU A 16 -16.91 13.46 14.74
N THR A 17 -17.42 14.31 15.63
CA THR A 17 -16.96 14.42 17.02
C THR A 17 -17.00 13.07 17.72
N LYS A 18 -18.11 12.32 17.60
CA LYS A 18 -18.22 10.97 18.19
C LYS A 18 -17.18 10.00 17.63
N ASN A 19 -16.85 10.09 16.34
CA ASN A 19 -15.82 9.23 15.75
C ASN A 19 -14.41 9.65 16.19
N VAL A 20 -14.14 10.96 16.24
CA VAL A 20 -12.86 11.51 16.71
C VAL A 20 -12.62 11.12 18.17
N GLN A 21 -13.65 11.13 19.02
CA GLN A 21 -13.57 10.67 20.41
C GLN A 21 -13.12 9.21 20.57
N ASN A 22 -13.33 8.37 19.55
CA ASN A 22 -12.93 6.97 19.55
C ASN A 22 -11.55 6.75 18.90
N MET A 23 -10.86 7.80 18.44
CA MET A 23 -9.53 7.68 17.87
C MET A 23 -8.47 7.59 18.95
N ALA A 24 -7.40 6.83 18.70
CA ALA A 24 -6.29 6.66 19.63
C ALA A 24 -5.64 7.99 20.05
N ASN A 25 -5.57 8.97 19.13
CA ASN A 25 -4.97 10.28 19.40
C ASN A 25 -5.90 11.28 20.15
N TYR A 26 -7.17 10.92 20.40
CA TYR A 26 -8.14 11.84 21.00
C TYR A 26 -7.69 12.37 22.36
N ARG A 27 -7.15 11.49 23.22
CA ARG A 27 -6.75 11.87 24.58
C ARG A 27 -5.65 12.93 24.59
N SER A 28 -4.65 12.80 23.71
CA SER A 28 -3.59 13.79 23.55
C SER A 28 -4.16 15.13 23.09
N LEU A 29 -4.93 15.11 22.00
CA LEU A 29 -5.54 16.30 21.42
C LEU A 29 -6.45 17.01 22.43
N TYR A 30 -7.25 16.25 23.18
CA TYR A 30 -8.14 16.77 24.20
C TYR A 30 -7.36 17.44 25.34
N ASN A 31 -6.28 16.82 25.83
CA ASN A 31 -5.43 17.40 26.86
C ASN A 31 -4.76 18.69 26.41
N GLU A 32 -4.28 18.76 25.16
CA GLU A 32 -3.69 19.97 24.57
C GLU A 32 -4.72 21.10 24.50
N ILE A 33 -5.93 20.81 24.01
CA ILE A 33 -7.03 21.78 23.96
C ILE A 33 -7.41 22.24 25.37
N GLN A 34 -7.47 21.34 26.35
CA GLN A 34 -7.76 21.71 27.75
C GLN A 34 -6.71 22.65 28.33
N ARG A 35 -5.43 22.40 28.09
CA ARG A 35 -4.34 23.31 28.51
C ARG A 35 -4.48 24.68 27.86
N LEU A 36 -4.84 24.72 26.57
CA LEU A 36 -5.05 25.98 25.86
C LEU A 36 -6.25 26.75 26.42
N VAL A 37 -7.36 26.07 26.67
CA VAL A 37 -8.58 26.64 27.29
C VAL A 37 -8.29 27.22 28.69
N ALA A 38 -7.40 26.58 29.45
CA ALA A 38 -7.00 27.04 30.78
C ALA A 38 -5.96 28.19 30.74
N SER A 39 -5.45 28.57 29.57
CA SER A 39 -4.45 29.62 29.43
C SER A 39 -5.06 31.02 29.53
N THR A 40 -4.21 32.03 29.75
CA THR A 40 -4.61 33.46 29.77
C THR A 40 -5.00 34.00 28.39
N VAL A 41 -4.77 33.25 27.32
CA VAL A 41 -5.07 33.66 25.94
C VAL A 41 -6.57 33.52 25.65
N VAL A 42 -7.23 32.53 26.26
CA VAL A 42 -8.67 32.27 26.08
C VAL A 42 -9.46 33.05 27.12
N LYS A 43 -10.21 34.06 26.67
CA LYS A 43 -10.92 35.00 27.54
C LYS A 43 -12.33 34.52 27.79
N LYS A 44 -12.75 34.41 29.05
CA LYS A 44 -14.13 34.03 29.42
C LYS A 44 -15.21 34.92 28.78
N ASN A 45 -14.93 36.21 28.62
CA ASN A 45 -15.89 37.18 28.08
C ASN A 45 -16.05 37.10 26.55
N ASP A 46 -15.11 36.44 25.86
CA ASP A 46 -15.12 36.25 24.41
C ASP A 46 -14.56 34.86 24.07
N PHE A 47 -15.15 33.84 24.71
CA PHE A 47 -14.57 32.50 24.76
C PHE A 47 -14.44 31.88 23.37
N GLU A 48 -15.48 31.99 22.54
CA GLU A 48 -15.52 31.36 21.23
C GLU A 48 -14.44 31.93 20.29
N ASN A 49 -14.39 33.25 20.11
CA ASN A 49 -13.43 33.85 19.18
C ASN A 49 -11.99 33.70 19.69
N THR A 50 -11.75 33.97 20.97
CA THR A 50 -10.40 33.85 21.54
C THR A 50 -9.90 32.40 21.57
N LEU A 51 -10.77 31.41 21.74
CA LEU A 51 -10.40 30.00 21.62
C LEU A 51 -10.05 29.64 20.17
N VAL A 52 -10.87 30.06 19.19
CA VAL A 52 -10.59 29.78 17.77
C VAL A 52 -9.27 30.41 17.33
N ASP A 53 -9.00 31.65 17.73
CA ASP A 53 -7.73 32.32 17.42
C ASP A 53 -6.55 31.66 18.14
N ALA A 54 -6.73 31.26 19.40
CA ALA A 54 -5.72 30.51 20.13
C ALA A 54 -5.43 29.14 19.45
N LEU A 55 -6.45 28.43 18.97
CA LEU A 55 -6.29 27.16 18.25
C LEU A 55 -5.52 27.34 16.94
N LYS A 56 -5.74 28.45 16.23
CA LYS A 56 -4.98 28.80 15.00
C LYS A 56 -3.52 29.07 15.30
N VAL A 57 -3.26 29.97 16.24
CA VAL A 57 -1.89 30.43 16.58
C VAL A 57 -1.04 29.26 17.10
N ASN A 58 -1.65 28.32 17.82
CA ASN A 58 -0.96 27.13 18.34
C ASN A 58 -0.97 25.93 17.37
N GLY A 59 -1.50 26.06 16.15
CA GLY A 59 -1.52 24.99 15.15
C GLY A 59 -2.48 23.82 15.43
N LEU A 60 -3.24 23.85 16.53
CA LEU A 60 -4.21 22.82 16.90
C LEU A 60 -5.38 22.74 15.90
N GLU A 61 -5.75 23.85 15.27
CA GLU A 61 -6.74 23.84 14.18
C GLU A 61 -6.25 22.95 13.01
N THR A 62 -5.01 23.14 12.57
CA THR A 62 -4.41 22.36 11.48
C THR A 62 -4.31 20.89 11.85
N GLN A 63 -3.91 20.57 13.08
CA GLN A 63 -3.85 19.19 13.58
C GLN A 63 -5.23 18.51 13.59
N LEU A 64 -6.29 19.23 13.99
CA LEU A 64 -7.66 18.73 13.91
C LEU A 64 -8.08 18.51 12.45
N ARG A 65 -7.79 19.46 11.55
CA ARG A 65 -8.07 19.32 10.11
C ARG A 65 -7.36 18.10 9.50
N ASN A 66 -6.10 17.86 9.87
CA ASN A 66 -5.35 16.68 9.45
C ASN A 66 -5.98 15.40 10.00
N THR A 67 -6.36 15.38 11.28
CA THR A 67 -7.05 14.23 11.90
C THR A 67 -8.31 13.87 11.13
N VAL A 68 -9.11 14.88 10.75
CA VAL A 68 -10.31 14.69 9.93
C VAL A 68 -9.97 14.20 8.52
N PHE A 69 -8.92 14.74 7.90
CA PHE A 69 -8.44 14.31 6.58
C PHE A 69 -8.01 12.84 6.57
N HIS A 70 -7.15 12.41 7.49
CA HIS A 70 -6.69 11.03 7.58
C HIS A 70 -7.84 10.07 7.90
N TRP A 71 -8.76 10.48 8.78
CA TRP A 71 -9.97 9.70 9.03
C TRP A 71 -10.88 9.60 7.81
N ALA A 72 -11.12 10.70 7.10
CA ALA A 72 -11.95 10.67 5.90
C ALA A 72 -11.37 9.69 4.86
N ARG A 73 -10.05 9.71 4.68
CA ARG A 73 -9.35 8.76 3.81
C ARG A 73 -9.53 7.34 4.29
N SER A 74 -9.26 7.01 5.55
CA SER A 74 -9.43 5.64 6.08
C SER A 74 -10.88 5.14 6.00
N GLN A 75 -11.85 6.05 5.97
CA GLN A 75 -13.27 5.74 5.79
C GLN A 75 -13.71 5.62 4.34
N ASP A 76 -13.09 6.31 3.38
CA ASP A 76 -13.43 6.17 1.95
C ASP A 76 -13.16 4.76 1.42
N SER A 77 -12.15 4.09 1.99
CA SER A 77 -11.93 2.65 1.85
C SER A 77 -13.06 1.77 2.40
N LEU A 78 -13.96 2.33 3.22
CA LEU A 78 -15.06 1.64 3.93
C LEU A 78 -16.46 2.12 3.52
N LYS A 79 -16.59 3.29 2.86
CA LYS A 79 -17.85 4.04 2.70
C LYS A 79 -18.33 4.32 1.29
N LYS A 80 -17.54 4.11 0.23
CA LYS A 80 -18.10 4.20 -1.12
C LYS A 80 -19.07 3.03 -1.34
N LYS A 81 -20.33 3.21 -0.91
CA LYS A 81 -21.45 2.69 -1.68
C LYS A 81 -21.34 3.39 -3.03
N PRO A 82 -21.12 2.65 -4.13
CA PRO A 82 -21.05 3.27 -5.43
C PRO A 82 -22.37 3.99 -5.65
N ILE A 83 -22.29 5.28 -5.94
CA ILE A 83 -23.45 6.17 -6.12
C ILE A 83 -24.31 5.70 -7.32
N HIS A 84 -23.86 4.69 -8.08
CA HIS A 84 -24.60 4.02 -9.15
C HIS A 84 -24.30 2.50 -9.25
N LEU A 85 -24.24 1.76 -8.13
CA LEU A 85 -24.54 0.31 -8.25
C LEU A 85 -26.03 0.22 -8.53
N THR A 86 -26.40 -0.12 -9.76
CA THR A 86 -27.65 -0.85 -10.00
C THR A 86 -27.75 -1.94 -8.93
N GLU A 87 -28.87 -2.02 -8.24
CA GLU A 87 -29.12 -2.77 -7.00
C GLU A 87 -28.91 -4.31 -7.08
N ASN A 88 -28.21 -4.85 -8.09
CA ASN A 88 -28.21 -6.28 -8.44
C ASN A 88 -26.86 -7.00 -8.58
N THR A 89 -25.70 -6.36 -8.40
CA THR A 89 -24.42 -7.08 -8.55
C THR A 89 -23.95 -7.68 -7.22
N ASP A 90 -24.31 -8.94 -6.97
CA ASP A 90 -23.85 -9.69 -5.80
C ASP A 90 -22.40 -10.21 -5.97
N LEU A 91 -21.42 -9.47 -5.44
CA LEU A 91 -20.01 -9.87 -5.43
C LEU A 91 -19.61 -10.75 -4.23
N ILE A 92 -20.57 -11.36 -3.52
CA ILE A 92 -20.30 -12.26 -2.38
C ILE A 92 -19.41 -13.45 -2.78
N TYR A 93 -19.45 -13.90 -4.04
CA TYR A 93 -18.59 -14.99 -4.50
C TYR A 93 -17.08 -14.68 -4.36
N LEU A 94 -16.67 -13.42 -4.50
CA LEU A 94 -15.27 -13.01 -4.29
C LEU A 94 -14.84 -13.23 -2.83
N LYS A 95 -15.74 -12.98 -1.88
CA LYS A 95 -15.49 -13.27 -0.45
C LYS A 95 -15.32 -14.77 -0.21
N LYS A 96 -16.11 -15.61 -0.86
CA LYS A 96 -15.96 -17.08 -0.76
C LYS A 96 -14.60 -17.53 -1.28
N VAL A 97 -14.14 -16.99 -2.40
CA VAL A 97 -12.80 -17.27 -2.95
C VAL A 97 -11.71 -16.79 -2.00
N GLN A 98 -11.84 -15.61 -1.39
CA GLN A 98 -10.88 -15.12 -0.40
C GLN A 98 -10.76 -16.07 0.81
N ILE A 99 -11.89 -16.49 1.39
CA ILE A 99 -11.91 -17.44 2.52
C ILE A 99 -11.22 -18.76 2.13
N GLN A 100 -11.49 -19.27 0.93
CA GLN A 100 -10.86 -20.49 0.45
C GLN A 100 -9.34 -20.32 0.26
N TRP A 101 -8.93 -19.15 -0.23
CA TRP A 101 -7.52 -18.83 -0.41
C TRP A 101 -6.76 -18.76 0.92
N GLU A 102 -7.31 -18.09 1.91
CA GLU A 102 -6.72 -18.02 3.26
C GLU A 102 -6.64 -19.39 3.92
N ARG A 103 -7.67 -20.23 3.76
CA ARG A 103 -7.61 -21.64 4.23
C ARG A 103 -6.51 -22.43 3.54
N ARG A 104 -6.25 -22.19 2.26
CA ARG A 104 -5.13 -22.82 1.54
C ARG A 104 -3.79 -22.35 2.09
N ILE A 105 -3.63 -21.05 2.33
CA ILE A 105 -2.42 -20.50 2.97
C ILE A 105 -2.21 -21.12 4.35
N GLN A 106 -3.27 -21.19 5.18
CA GLN A 106 -3.21 -21.79 6.51
C GLN A 106 -2.80 -23.28 6.45
N LYS A 107 -3.34 -24.05 5.50
CA LYS A 107 -2.94 -25.44 5.29
C LYS A 107 -1.46 -25.56 4.89
N SER A 108 -0.99 -24.71 3.97
CA SER A 108 0.43 -24.68 3.58
C SER A 108 1.34 -24.35 4.76
N LEU A 109 0.95 -23.37 5.59
CA LEU A 109 1.68 -22.98 6.79
C LEU A 109 1.78 -24.14 7.79
N ASN A 110 0.65 -24.78 8.11
CA ASN A 110 0.62 -25.94 9.00
C ASN A 110 1.42 -27.13 8.43
N SER A 111 1.42 -27.31 7.10
CA SER A 111 2.22 -28.33 6.44
C SER A 111 3.72 -28.10 6.63
N ILE A 112 4.19 -26.85 6.49
CA ILE A 112 5.60 -26.50 6.74
C ILE A 112 5.95 -26.75 8.22
N CYS A 113 5.10 -26.33 9.14
CA CYS A 113 5.32 -26.59 10.57
C CYS A 113 5.42 -28.08 10.89
N SER A 114 4.56 -28.92 10.30
CA SER A 114 4.58 -30.37 10.45
C SER A 114 5.83 -31.01 9.82
N GLU A 115 6.18 -30.62 8.59
CA GLU A 115 7.35 -31.12 7.84
C GLU A 115 8.68 -30.81 8.56
N LEU A 116 8.78 -29.62 9.17
CA LEU A 116 9.97 -29.17 9.88
C LEU A 116 9.96 -29.51 11.37
N ASN A 117 8.86 -30.08 11.89
CA ASN A 117 8.64 -30.34 13.31
C ASN A 117 8.83 -29.08 14.19
N ILE A 118 8.25 -27.96 13.78
CA ILE A 118 8.32 -26.67 14.47
C ILE A 118 6.91 -26.15 14.82
N PRO A 119 6.73 -25.42 15.93
CA PRO A 119 5.47 -24.74 16.22
C PRO A 119 5.25 -23.52 15.32
N LEU A 120 4.00 -23.03 15.28
CA LEU A 120 3.70 -21.71 14.70
C LEU A 120 4.36 -20.58 15.51
N ALA A 121 4.29 -20.68 16.84
CA ALA A 121 4.83 -19.72 17.79
C ALA A 121 5.33 -20.43 19.06
N ARG A 122 6.48 -19.99 19.56
CA ARG A 122 7.04 -20.37 20.87
C ARG A 122 7.72 -19.18 21.53
N ILE A 123 7.94 -19.30 22.84
CA ILE A 123 8.87 -18.41 23.54
C ILE A 123 10.27 -18.71 23.00
N ARG A 124 11.02 -17.67 22.63
CA ARG A 124 12.39 -17.82 22.15
C ARG A 124 13.30 -18.28 23.30
N PRO A 125 14.16 -19.28 23.10
CA PRO A 125 15.18 -19.66 24.09
C PRO A 125 16.04 -18.47 24.52
N SER A 126 16.49 -18.44 25.78
CA SER A 126 17.24 -17.30 26.33
C SER A 126 18.50 -16.99 25.55
N ALA A 127 19.26 -18.01 25.13
CA ALA A 127 20.48 -17.87 24.33
C ALA A 127 20.20 -17.20 22.98
N ASP A 128 19.23 -17.72 22.21
CA ASP A 128 18.82 -17.14 20.93
C ASP A 128 18.30 -15.70 21.06
N ARG A 129 17.63 -15.39 22.18
CA ARG A 129 17.14 -14.03 22.49
C ARG A 129 18.29 -13.07 22.76
N GLU A 130 19.28 -13.49 23.54
CA GLU A 130 20.49 -12.71 23.83
C GLU A 130 21.27 -12.45 22.54
N GLU A 131 21.54 -13.48 21.73
CA GLU A 131 22.23 -13.33 20.44
C GLU A 131 21.48 -12.39 19.49
N LEU A 132 20.16 -12.55 19.32
CA LEU A 132 19.37 -11.67 18.47
C LEU A 132 19.35 -10.23 19.00
N GLY A 133 19.36 -10.06 20.31
CA GLY A 133 19.44 -8.76 20.97
C GLY A 133 20.77 -8.06 20.67
N GLU A 134 21.88 -8.77 20.80
CA GLU A 134 23.23 -8.27 20.49
C GLU A 134 23.37 -7.90 19.01
N LYS A 135 22.84 -8.74 18.12
CA LYS A 135 22.87 -8.53 16.66
C LYS A 135 21.74 -7.67 16.12
N TRP A 136 20.90 -7.06 16.96
CA TRP A 136 19.71 -6.31 16.49
C TRP A 136 20.04 -5.25 15.44
N ASN A 137 21.21 -4.63 15.55
CA ASN A 137 21.62 -3.59 14.60
C ASN A 137 22.21 -4.12 13.30
N GLU A 138 22.65 -5.38 13.28
CA GLU A 138 23.36 -6.07 12.18
C GLU A 138 22.71 -7.44 11.93
N LEU A 139 21.38 -7.47 11.79
CA LEU A 139 20.57 -8.69 11.62
C LEU A 139 20.92 -9.49 10.36
N SER A 140 21.56 -8.87 9.37
CA SER A 140 22.15 -9.52 8.20
C SER A 140 23.23 -10.54 8.56
N THR A 141 23.86 -10.39 9.74
CA THR A 141 24.86 -11.33 10.28
C THR A 141 24.25 -12.40 11.20
N TYR A 142 22.94 -12.36 11.41
CA TYR A 142 22.24 -13.34 12.24
C TYR A 142 22.11 -14.66 11.48
N ASP A 143 22.90 -15.66 11.89
CA ASP A 143 22.91 -16.97 11.25
C ASP A 143 21.61 -17.72 11.57
N THR A 144 20.95 -18.19 10.54
CA THR A 144 19.74 -19.01 10.65
C THR A 144 19.71 -19.95 9.45
N ASP A 145 19.68 -21.26 9.73
CA ASP A 145 19.48 -22.23 8.65
C ASP A 145 18.06 -22.11 8.07
N LEU A 146 17.99 -21.57 6.86
CA LEU A 146 16.77 -21.41 6.08
C LEU A 146 16.72 -22.35 4.86
N SER A 147 17.57 -23.38 4.80
CA SER A 147 17.65 -24.31 3.68
C SER A 147 16.34 -25.06 3.43
N LYS A 148 15.62 -25.38 4.51
CA LYS A 148 14.34 -26.12 4.47
C LYS A 148 13.11 -25.21 4.36
N TYR A 149 13.29 -23.88 4.44
CA TYR A 149 12.19 -22.94 4.34
C TYR A 149 11.96 -22.54 2.88
N ARG A 150 10.71 -22.64 2.44
CA ARG A 150 10.23 -22.21 1.13
C ARG A 150 9.13 -21.17 1.27
N PRO A 151 8.98 -20.23 0.31
CA PRO A 151 7.83 -19.34 0.31
C PRO A 151 6.51 -20.12 0.33
N LEU A 152 5.51 -19.60 1.04
CA LEU A 152 4.20 -20.24 1.15
C LEU A 152 3.43 -20.20 -0.18
N TYR A 153 3.58 -19.10 -0.89
CA TYR A 153 3.03 -18.87 -2.22
C TYR A 153 3.79 -17.73 -2.89
N ALA A 154 3.77 -17.71 -4.22
CA ALA A 154 4.30 -16.66 -5.07
C ALA A 154 3.16 -15.96 -5.84
N PRO A 155 3.43 -14.81 -6.50
CA PRO A 155 2.42 -14.12 -7.30
C PRO A 155 1.70 -15.03 -8.31
N LYS A 156 2.43 -15.97 -8.94
CA LYS A 156 1.83 -16.95 -9.87
C LYS A 156 0.74 -17.80 -9.21
N ASP A 157 0.95 -18.25 -7.97
CA ASP A 157 0.00 -19.13 -7.28
C ASP A 157 -1.27 -18.37 -6.93
N PHE A 158 -1.13 -17.09 -6.60
CA PHE A 158 -2.26 -16.22 -6.32
C PHE A 158 -3.02 -15.84 -7.61
N LEU A 159 -2.32 -15.61 -8.73
CA LEU A 159 -2.97 -15.39 -10.02
C LEU A 159 -3.84 -16.58 -10.45
N GLU A 160 -3.39 -17.82 -10.21
CA GLU A 160 -4.21 -19.01 -10.47
C GLU A 160 -5.50 -19.03 -9.64
N VAL A 161 -5.46 -18.50 -8.41
CA VAL A 161 -6.67 -18.31 -7.60
C VAL A 161 -7.59 -17.28 -8.25
N LEU A 162 -7.05 -16.19 -8.79
CA LEU A 162 -7.86 -15.20 -9.49
C LEU A 162 -8.51 -15.79 -10.75
N PHE A 163 -7.81 -16.62 -11.52
CA PHE A 163 -8.39 -17.32 -12.67
C PHE A 163 -9.47 -18.35 -12.30
N SER A 164 -9.49 -18.82 -11.05
CA SER A 164 -10.55 -19.70 -10.54
C SER A 164 -11.85 -18.96 -10.23
N ILE A 165 -11.84 -17.62 -10.18
CA ILE A 165 -13.03 -16.80 -9.90
C ILE A 165 -14.06 -17.02 -11.01
N ARG A 166 -15.30 -17.33 -10.60
CA ARG A 166 -16.46 -17.47 -11.47
C ARG A 166 -17.58 -16.58 -10.98
N ASP A 167 -18.06 -15.70 -11.86
CA ASP A 167 -19.26 -14.94 -11.61
C ASP A 167 -20.48 -15.87 -11.83
N PRO A 168 -21.35 -16.10 -10.82
CA PRO A 168 -22.51 -16.98 -10.97
C PRO A 168 -23.50 -16.53 -12.04
N ALA A 169 -23.54 -15.25 -12.38
CA ALA A 169 -24.41 -14.71 -13.42
C ALA A 169 -23.84 -14.91 -14.83
N PHE A 170 -22.55 -15.24 -14.96
CA PHE A 170 -21.89 -15.42 -16.24
C PHE A 170 -22.15 -16.83 -16.80
N LYS A 171 -22.96 -16.91 -17.87
CA LYS A 171 -23.19 -18.15 -18.61
C LYS A 171 -22.05 -18.37 -19.60
N LYS A 172 -21.12 -19.23 -19.22
CA LYS A 172 -19.96 -19.58 -20.04
C LYS A 172 -20.37 -20.42 -21.27
N HIS A 173 -19.89 -20.06 -22.47
CA HIS A 173 -19.96 -20.98 -23.60
C HIS A 173 -18.95 -22.14 -23.43
N PRO A 174 -19.30 -23.40 -23.75
CA PRO A 174 -18.45 -24.57 -23.51
C PRO A 174 -17.05 -24.49 -24.13
N GLU A 175 -16.89 -23.73 -25.22
CA GLU A 175 -15.65 -23.59 -25.98
C GLU A 175 -14.82 -22.35 -25.60
N GLU A 176 -15.35 -21.45 -24.76
CA GLU A 176 -14.60 -20.26 -24.35
C GLU A 176 -13.54 -20.62 -23.29
N LEU A 177 -12.28 -20.32 -23.57
CA LEU A 177 -11.22 -20.37 -22.57
C LEU A 177 -11.49 -19.28 -21.52
N ASN A 178 -11.24 -19.57 -20.24
CA ASN A 178 -11.24 -18.54 -19.19
C ASN A 178 -9.95 -17.72 -19.34
N TRP A 179 -9.97 -16.85 -20.35
CA TRP A 179 -8.80 -16.18 -20.87
C TRP A 179 -8.52 -14.85 -20.16
N ASP A 180 -9.57 -14.20 -19.66
CA ASP A 180 -9.53 -12.85 -19.10
C ASP A 180 -10.48 -12.70 -17.89
N PHE A 181 -10.50 -11.51 -17.29
CA PHE A 181 -11.31 -11.14 -16.13
C PHE A 181 -12.63 -10.45 -16.51
N SER A 182 -13.01 -10.43 -17.80
CA SER A 182 -14.13 -9.63 -18.31
C SER A 182 -15.49 -10.02 -17.71
N HIS A 183 -15.64 -11.26 -17.25
CA HIS A 183 -16.83 -11.77 -16.58
C HIS A 183 -17.06 -11.17 -15.18
N ILE A 184 -16.04 -10.55 -14.57
CA ILE A 184 -16.14 -9.96 -13.24
C ILE A 184 -16.75 -8.55 -13.33
N GLN A 185 -17.88 -8.34 -12.66
CA GLN A 185 -18.62 -7.09 -12.68
C GLN A 185 -18.10 -6.05 -11.65
N ILE A 186 -16.80 -5.74 -11.69
CA ILE A 186 -16.24 -4.60 -10.94
C ILE A 186 -16.12 -3.40 -11.88
N ARG A 187 -16.52 -2.21 -11.41
CA ARG A 187 -16.31 -0.97 -12.15
C ARG A 187 -14.82 -0.64 -12.16
N VAL A 188 -14.29 -0.43 -13.35
CA VAL A 188 -12.93 0.08 -13.57
C VAL A 188 -13.00 1.26 -14.53
N LYS A 189 -12.07 2.20 -14.41
CA LYS A 189 -12.08 3.43 -15.23
C LYS A 189 -11.71 3.15 -16.68
N THR A 190 -12.34 3.88 -17.58
CA THR A 190 -11.89 4.05 -18.97
C THR A 190 -10.65 4.95 -19.03
N LEU A 191 -9.91 4.94 -20.15
CA LEU A 191 -8.80 5.90 -20.33
C LEU A 191 -9.27 7.36 -20.24
N ALA A 192 -10.47 7.67 -20.72
CA ALA A 192 -11.05 9.02 -20.59
C ALA A 192 -11.26 9.41 -19.11
N GLU A 193 -11.79 8.51 -18.29
CA GLU A 193 -11.92 8.73 -16.85
C GLU A 193 -10.55 8.82 -16.16
N LEU A 194 -9.55 8.05 -16.59
CA LEU A 194 -8.17 8.15 -16.08
C LEU A 194 -7.54 9.49 -16.44
N ARG A 195 -7.75 10.02 -17.65
CA ARG A 195 -7.31 11.38 -18.04
C ARG A 195 -7.96 12.47 -17.19
N CYS A 196 -9.22 12.28 -16.80
CA CYS A 196 -9.91 13.19 -15.88
C CYS A 196 -9.42 13.06 -14.44
N LEU A 197 -8.95 11.87 -14.03
CA LEU A 197 -8.37 11.66 -12.70
C LEU A 197 -6.96 12.26 -12.63
N TYR A 198 -6.09 11.92 -13.58
CA TYR A 198 -4.67 12.30 -13.63
C TYR A 198 -4.46 13.59 -14.45
N VAL A 199 -5.08 14.68 -13.99
CA VAL A 199 -5.19 15.93 -14.76
C VAL A 199 -3.83 16.54 -15.08
N GLU A 200 -2.90 16.56 -14.13
CA GLU A 200 -1.57 17.16 -14.32
C GLU A 200 -0.78 16.43 -15.42
N LEU A 201 -0.90 15.10 -15.49
CA LEU A 201 -0.32 14.27 -16.57
C LEU A 201 -1.05 14.54 -17.89
N ALA A 202 -2.38 14.52 -17.90
CA ALA A 202 -3.18 14.69 -19.11
C ALA A 202 -3.08 16.09 -19.75
N GLN A 203 -2.77 17.11 -18.95
CA GLN A 203 -2.51 18.48 -19.40
C GLN A 203 -1.07 18.71 -19.84
N GLY A 204 -0.20 17.73 -19.67
CA GLY A 204 1.21 17.85 -20.01
C GLY A 204 1.98 18.82 -19.11
N MET A 205 1.58 18.96 -17.85
CA MET A 205 2.23 19.89 -16.92
C MET A 205 3.71 19.54 -16.70
N PRO A 206 4.55 20.52 -16.31
CA PRO A 206 5.88 20.26 -15.77
C PRO A 206 5.84 19.40 -14.49
N LEU A 207 6.40 18.19 -14.56
CA LEU A 207 6.49 17.22 -13.45
C LEU A 207 7.97 16.86 -13.19
N LEU A 208 8.37 16.75 -11.92
CA LEU A 208 9.77 16.47 -11.57
C LEU A 208 10.32 15.18 -12.18
N GLY A 209 9.51 14.13 -12.27
CA GLY A 209 9.95 12.86 -12.85
C GLY A 209 10.12 12.87 -14.37
N VAL A 210 9.85 13.99 -15.06
CA VAL A 210 10.13 14.16 -16.51
C VAL A 210 11.54 14.68 -16.71
N ASN A 211 11.81 15.89 -16.22
CA ASN A 211 13.12 16.52 -16.28
C ASN A 211 13.23 17.56 -15.14
N PRO A 212 14.06 17.33 -14.10
CA PRO A 212 14.22 18.27 -13.00
C PRO A 212 14.84 19.61 -13.44
N ASP A 213 15.59 19.63 -14.55
CA ASP A 213 16.30 20.79 -15.07
C ASP A 213 15.47 21.64 -16.03
N MET A 214 14.18 21.31 -16.22
CA MET A 214 13.32 22.10 -17.10
C MET A 214 13.04 23.50 -16.54
N PRO A 215 12.70 24.49 -17.41
CA PRO A 215 12.39 25.84 -16.96
C PRO A 215 11.28 25.86 -15.92
N ALA A 216 11.53 26.55 -14.82
CA ALA A 216 10.55 26.79 -13.76
C ALA A 216 9.66 28.01 -14.06
N ALA A 217 8.50 28.07 -13.40
CA ALA A 217 7.71 29.29 -13.37
C ALA A 217 8.28 30.29 -12.34
N GLY A 218 8.46 31.55 -12.72
CA GLY A 218 9.01 32.60 -11.85
C GLY A 218 10.54 32.65 -11.81
N ASN A 219 11.10 33.26 -10.76
CA ASN A 219 12.55 33.52 -10.66
C ASN A 219 13.33 32.33 -10.05
N PHE A 220 13.11 31.10 -10.52
CA PHE A 220 13.87 29.92 -10.10
C PHE A 220 14.75 29.39 -11.24
N LEU A 221 15.86 28.75 -10.89
CA LEU A 221 16.83 28.23 -11.86
C LEU A 221 16.24 27.12 -12.73
N ASN A 222 15.55 26.16 -12.11
CA ASN A 222 14.94 25.01 -12.74
C ASN A 222 13.76 24.50 -11.88
N LEU A 223 13.01 23.53 -12.40
CA LEU A 223 11.85 22.96 -11.74
C LEU A 223 12.19 22.35 -10.38
N GLU A 224 13.33 21.66 -10.22
CA GLU A 224 13.77 21.11 -8.93
C GLU A 224 13.89 22.21 -7.85
N ALA A 225 14.48 23.35 -8.19
CA ALA A 225 14.64 24.47 -7.27
C ALA A 225 13.29 25.11 -6.90
N GLU A 226 12.40 25.33 -7.88
CA GLU A 226 11.04 25.81 -7.64
C GLU A 226 10.29 24.87 -6.69
N ARG A 227 10.30 23.57 -7.01
CA ARG A 227 9.57 22.55 -6.26
C ARG A 227 10.15 22.37 -4.85
N THR A 228 11.45 22.46 -4.67
CA THR A 228 12.09 22.41 -3.34
C THR A 228 11.63 23.59 -2.47
N HIS A 229 11.68 24.82 -3.01
CA HIS A 229 11.23 26.01 -2.28
C HIS A 229 9.74 25.96 -1.92
N LEU A 230 8.89 25.57 -2.87
CA LEU A 230 7.46 25.41 -2.63
C LEU A 230 7.17 24.27 -1.64
N GLY A 231 7.91 23.17 -1.74
CA GLY A 231 7.77 22.01 -0.85
C GLY A 231 8.04 22.37 0.61
N GLU A 232 9.06 23.18 0.90
CA GLU A 232 9.32 23.64 2.27
C GLU A 232 8.18 24.53 2.80
N LYS A 233 7.60 25.39 1.95
CA LYS A 233 6.40 26.16 2.33
C LYS A 233 5.23 25.24 2.63
N VAL A 234 5.00 24.22 1.81
CA VAL A 234 3.96 23.21 2.04
C VAL A 234 4.17 22.51 3.38
N LEU A 235 5.39 22.06 3.67
CA LEU A 235 5.73 21.43 4.95
C LEU A 235 5.54 22.38 6.14
N SER A 236 5.89 23.66 6.00
CA SER A 236 5.69 24.65 7.07
C SER A 236 4.22 24.91 7.41
N THR A 237 3.29 24.67 6.47
CA THR A 237 1.85 24.79 6.76
C THR A 237 1.35 23.63 7.63
N ASN A 238 2.10 22.52 7.66
CA ASN A 238 1.72 21.27 8.32
C ASN A 238 0.30 20.80 7.91
N TYR A 239 -0.15 21.08 6.69
CA TYR A 239 -1.51 20.77 6.25
C TYR A 239 -1.52 19.67 5.17
N ALA A 240 -1.96 18.47 5.56
CA ALA A 240 -1.84 17.26 4.76
C ALA A 240 -2.53 17.29 3.38
N PRO A 241 -3.71 17.91 3.19
CA PRO A 241 -4.32 18.06 1.88
C PRO A 241 -3.45 18.87 0.90
N ILE A 242 -2.76 19.91 1.37
CA ILE A 242 -1.86 20.70 0.50
C ILE A 242 -0.66 19.85 0.09
N ALA A 243 -0.11 19.06 1.03
CA ALA A 243 0.97 18.13 0.70
C ALA A 243 0.53 17.07 -0.31
N GLN A 244 -0.70 16.55 -0.20
CA GLN A 244 -1.25 15.59 -1.16
C GLN A 244 -1.37 16.22 -2.56
N GLU A 245 -1.97 17.40 -2.68
CA GLU A 245 -2.06 18.12 -3.96
C GLU A 245 -0.69 18.43 -4.53
N PHE A 246 0.28 18.78 -3.69
CA PHE A 246 1.65 19.01 -4.10
C PHE A 246 2.27 17.75 -4.72
N LEU A 247 2.05 16.56 -4.19
CA LEU A 247 2.64 15.31 -4.70
C LEU A 247 2.22 14.95 -6.13
N LYS A 248 1.09 15.47 -6.65
CA LYS A 248 0.65 15.23 -8.04
C LYS A 248 1.64 15.71 -9.10
N ARG A 249 2.57 16.61 -8.74
CA ARG A 249 3.66 17.12 -9.59
C ARG A 249 5.05 16.55 -9.24
N GLY A 250 5.11 15.54 -8.37
CA GLY A 250 6.33 14.85 -7.92
C GLY A 250 7.03 15.54 -6.75
N ALA A 251 7.61 14.77 -5.82
CA ALA A 251 8.32 15.31 -4.67
C ALA A 251 9.81 15.51 -4.95
N PRO A 252 10.43 16.62 -4.51
CA PRO A 252 11.89 16.73 -4.42
C PRO A 252 12.47 15.66 -3.51
N ARG A 253 13.63 15.10 -3.85
CA ARG A 253 14.24 13.97 -3.14
C ARG A 253 14.38 14.24 -1.62
N ALA A 254 14.88 15.42 -1.26
CA ALA A 254 15.14 15.80 0.14
C ALA A 254 13.86 15.97 0.99
N LEU A 255 12.71 16.19 0.34
CA LEU A 255 11.45 16.48 1.03
C LEU A 255 10.47 15.31 1.00
N ARG A 256 10.70 14.32 0.15
CA ARG A 256 9.78 13.22 -0.16
C ARG A 256 9.31 12.48 1.10
N GLY A 257 10.23 12.04 1.95
CA GLY A 257 9.89 11.35 3.20
C GLY A 257 8.98 12.18 4.12
N ARG A 258 9.30 13.47 4.32
CA ARG A 258 8.49 14.39 5.16
C ARG A 258 7.10 14.63 4.56
N LEU A 259 7.01 14.79 3.23
CA LEU A 259 5.74 14.96 2.53
C LEU A 259 4.87 13.70 2.62
N TRP A 260 5.45 12.52 2.43
CA TRP A 260 4.74 11.25 2.55
C TRP A 260 4.22 11.04 3.96
N SER A 261 5.05 11.26 5.00
CA SER A 261 4.61 11.13 6.38
C SER A 261 3.48 12.09 6.72
N LEU A 262 3.53 13.34 6.23
CA LEU A 262 2.45 14.31 6.42
C LEU A 262 1.16 13.88 5.72
N VAL A 263 1.22 13.36 4.50
CA VAL A 263 0.03 12.90 3.75
C VAL A 263 -0.58 11.64 4.38
N LEU A 264 0.25 10.73 4.86
CA LEU A 264 -0.17 9.47 5.49
C LEU A 264 -0.58 9.65 6.96
N GLY A 265 -0.19 10.74 7.60
CA GLY A 265 -0.42 10.96 9.03
C GLY A 265 0.47 10.08 9.90
N SER A 266 1.67 9.73 9.42
CA SER A 266 2.62 8.84 10.08
C SER A 266 3.77 9.59 10.78
N THR A 267 3.58 10.86 11.10
CA THR A 267 4.53 11.62 11.93
C THR A 267 4.60 11.00 13.33
N ILE A 268 5.82 10.58 13.71
CA ILE A 268 6.10 9.90 14.98
C ILE A 268 5.91 10.84 16.18
N LYS A 269 5.35 10.28 17.26
CA LYS A 269 5.27 10.88 18.60
C LYS A 269 5.99 10.00 19.61
N ASP A 270 6.18 10.49 20.84
CA ASP A 270 6.86 9.73 21.91
C ASP A 270 6.21 8.36 22.17
N ASN A 271 4.88 8.31 22.26
CA ASN A 271 4.14 7.05 22.43
C ASN A 271 4.35 6.07 21.26
N ASP A 272 4.63 6.56 20.05
CA ASP A 272 4.88 5.71 18.89
C ASP A 272 6.27 5.05 18.97
N ILE A 273 7.25 5.76 19.54
CA ILE A 273 8.59 5.23 19.80
C ILE A 273 8.51 4.12 20.85
N GLU A 274 7.80 4.37 21.95
CA GLU A 274 7.56 3.38 23.01
C GLU A 274 6.89 2.12 22.45
N TYR A 275 5.83 2.29 21.63
CA TYR A 275 5.15 1.16 21.01
C TYR A 275 6.05 0.38 20.04
N TYR A 276 6.88 1.06 19.25
CA TYR A 276 7.86 0.38 18.39
C TYR A 276 8.88 -0.45 19.17
N ASP A 277 9.34 0.06 20.32
CA ASP A 277 10.23 -0.69 21.21
C ASP A 277 9.54 -1.88 21.88
N GLU A 278 8.23 -1.78 22.17
CA GLU A 278 7.42 -2.94 22.58
C GLU A 278 7.38 -4.00 21.47
N LEU A 279 7.14 -3.60 20.21
CA LEU A 279 7.16 -4.53 19.07
C LEU A 279 8.52 -5.21 18.91
N LYS A 280 9.62 -4.46 19.03
CA LYS A 280 10.98 -5.02 19.06
C LYS A 280 11.13 -6.02 20.20
N THR A 281 10.66 -5.69 21.39
CA THR A 281 10.69 -6.61 22.55
C THR A 281 9.91 -7.90 22.26
N MET A 282 8.75 -7.81 21.60
CA MET A 282 7.99 -8.98 21.16
C MET A 282 8.73 -9.79 20.09
N VAL A 283 9.44 -9.12 19.16
CA VAL A 283 10.31 -9.80 18.21
C VAL A 283 11.36 -10.59 18.97
N LEU A 284 12.07 -10.00 19.94
CA LEU A 284 13.10 -10.67 20.74
C LEU A 284 12.56 -11.84 21.58
N GLN A 285 11.38 -11.69 22.18
CA GLN A 285 10.80 -12.65 23.11
C GLN A 285 10.15 -13.86 22.43
N TYR A 286 9.55 -13.68 21.25
CA TYR A 286 8.77 -14.73 20.59
C TYR A 286 9.39 -15.11 19.26
N ASP A 287 9.61 -16.41 19.08
CA ASP A 287 10.02 -17.02 17.81
C ASP A 287 8.77 -17.54 17.10
N ILE A 288 8.47 -16.96 15.93
CA ILE A 288 7.33 -17.38 15.11
C ILE A 288 7.79 -17.75 13.70
N VAL A 289 7.09 -18.68 13.07
CA VAL A 289 7.49 -19.18 11.73
C VAL A 289 7.54 -18.09 10.66
N VAL A 290 6.75 -17.01 10.83
CA VAL A 290 6.75 -15.84 9.94
C VAL A 290 8.10 -15.11 9.95
N ASP A 291 8.87 -15.14 11.04
CA ASP A 291 10.22 -14.54 11.09
C ASP A 291 11.12 -15.20 10.05
N LYS A 292 11.10 -16.53 9.98
CA LYS A 292 11.91 -17.31 9.04
C LYS A 292 11.47 -17.10 7.60
N LEU A 293 10.16 -16.92 7.36
CA LEU A 293 9.64 -16.58 6.04
C LEU A 293 10.06 -15.18 5.59
N ILE A 294 10.02 -14.19 6.49
CA ILE A 294 10.50 -12.83 6.21
C ILE A 294 11.99 -12.84 5.93
N ILE A 295 12.79 -13.50 6.78
CA ILE A 295 14.24 -13.52 6.63
C ILE A 295 14.61 -14.18 5.29
N LYS A 296 13.96 -15.30 4.97
CA LYS A 296 14.16 -16.00 3.70
C LYS A 296 13.76 -15.14 2.51
N ASP A 297 12.68 -14.35 2.63
CA ASP A 297 12.23 -13.50 1.53
C ASP A 297 13.21 -12.35 1.24
N VAL A 298 13.78 -11.71 2.26
CA VAL A 298 14.86 -10.70 2.08
C VAL A 298 16.05 -11.33 1.36
N GLN A 299 16.54 -12.48 1.84
CA GLN A 299 17.67 -13.20 1.22
C GLN A 299 17.43 -13.59 -0.25
N LEU A 300 16.18 -13.92 -0.60
CA LEU A 300 15.83 -14.29 -1.98
C LEU A 300 15.56 -13.08 -2.88
N THR A 301 15.35 -11.90 -2.30
CA THR A 301 14.94 -10.70 -3.04
C THR A 301 15.96 -9.58 -2.85
N ALA A 302 15.76 -8.71 -1.85
CA ALA A 302 16.57 -7.52 -1.63
C ALA A 302 18.08 -7.79 -1.54
N SER A 303 18.51 -8.89 -0.91
CA SER A 303 19.95 -9.23 -0.80
C SER A 303 20.60 -9.57 -2.15
N ASN A 304 19.81 -10.02 -3.14
CA ASN A 304 20.29 -10.34 -4.49
C ASN A 304 20.01 -9.22 -5.50
N ASP A 305 19.56 -8.06 -5.03
CA ASP A 305 19.19 -6.92 -5.86
C ASP A 305 20.27 -5.83 -5.74
N ASP A 306 20.82 -5.41 -6.88
CA ASP A 306 21.90 -4.43 -6.96
C ASP A 306 21.52 -3.05 -6.41
N GLN A 307 20.23 -2.77 -6.29
CA GLN A 307 19.70 -1.51 -5.77
C GLN A 307 19.32 -1.59 -4.29
N TYR A 308 19.14 -2.78 -3.71
CA TYR A 308 18.59 -2.92 -2.36
C TYR A 308 19.43 -3.74 -1.38
N PHE A 309 20.50 -4.41 -1.83
CA PHE A 309 21.34 -5.28 -0.98
C PHE A 309 21.88 -4.59 0.28
N VAL A 310 22.05 -3.27 0.27
CA VAL A 310 22.57 -2.51 1.42
C VAL A 310 21.55 -2.30 2.56
N PHE A 311 20.27 -2.65 2.35
CA PHE A 311 19.19 -2.32 3.29
C PHE A 311 18.67 -3.50 4.12
N GLU A 312 19.36 -4.65 4.09
CA GLU A 312 18.91 -5.88 4.77
C GLU A 312 18.54 -5.66 6.25
N ASP A 313 19.41 -5.00 7.02
CA ASP A 313 19.19 -4.79 8.45
C ASP A 313 17.94 -3.96 8.75
N VAL A 314 17.74 -2.90 7.98
CA VAL A 314 16.58 -2.01 8.14
C VAL A 314 15.29 -2.73 7.71
N LEU A 315 15.36 -3.55 6.66
CA LEU A 315 14.25 -4.40 6.23
C LEU A 315 13.88 -5.43 7.30
N TYR A 316 14.84 -6.12 7.90
CA TYR A 316 14.57 -7.07 8.98
C TYR A 316 13.89 -6.38 10.17
N LYS A 317 14.44 -5.25 10.65
CA LYS A 317 13.86 -4.47 11.75
C LYS A 317 12.41 -4.07 11.44
N THR A 318 12.16 -3.56 10.24
CA THR A 318 10.82 -3.10 9.83
C THR A 318 9.84 -4.26 9.71
N MET A 319 10.20 -5.32 9.00
CA MET A 319 9.27 -6.40 8.65
C MET A 319 9.00 -7.34 9.83
N LEU A 320 10.00 -7.59 10.69
CA LEU A 320 9.79 -8.36 11.91
C LEU A 320 8.87 -7.62 12.87
N CYS A 321 9.07 -6.32 13.12
CA CYS A 321 8.14 -5.52 13.94
C CYS A 321 6.74 -5.46 13.32
N PHE A 322 6.64 -5.28 12.00
CA PHE A 322 5.36 -5.31 11.29
C PHE A 322 4.59 -6.61 11.53
N SER A 323 5.26 -7.76 11.54
CA SER A 323 4.59 -9.05 11.79
C SER A 323 3.96 -9.14 13.20
N ARG A 324 4.48 -8.39 14.17
CA ARG A 324 4.04 -8.37 15.58
C ARG A 324 2.95 -7.34 15.88
N ASP A 325 2.74 -6.37 14.99
CA ASP A 325 1.81 -5.26 15.23
C ASP A 325 0.35 -5.68 15.10
N SER A 326 -0.36 -5.73 16.23
CA SER A 326 -1.78 -6.06 16.28
C SER A 326 -2.71 -4.93 15.79
N GLU A 327 -2.21 -3.69 15.68
CA GLU A 327 -2.97 -2.58 15.07
C GLU A 327 -3.17 -2.79 13.56
N VAL A 328 -2.33 -3.60 12.90
CA VAL A 328 -2.50 -3.98 11.49
C VAL A 328 -3.68 -4.92 11.27
N LEU A 329 -4.00 -5.76 12.27
CA LEU A 329 -4.97 -6.85 12.12
C LEU A 329 -6.37 -6.35 11.76
N THR A 330 -6.86 -5.36 12.50
CA THR A 330 -8.26 -4.89 12.36
C THR A 330 -8.52 -4.32 10.97
N PRO A 331 -7.72 -3.37 10.45
CA PRO A 331 -7.89 -2.85 9.09
C PRO A 331 -7.88 -3.92 7.99
N VAL A 332 -7.01 -4.93 8.11
CA VAL A 332 -6.86 -6.00 7.08
C VAL A 332 -8.01 -7.01 7.13
N THR A 333 -8.54 -7.31 8.31
CA THR A 333 -9.59 -8.34 8.50
C THR A 333 -11.02 -7.81 8.41
N THR A 334 -11.22 -6.53 8.74
CA THR A 334 -12.56 -5.90 8.75
C THR A 334 -12.89 -5.15 7.46
N ASP A 335 -12.01 -5.18 6.46
CA ASP A 335 -12.30 -4.64 5.14
C ASP A 335 -13.54 -5.33 4.56
N ARG A 336 -14.62 -4.56 4.41
CA ARG A 336 -15.93 -5.04 3.93
C ARG A 336 -15.89 -5.58 2.51
N SER A 337 -14.91 -5.16 1.70
CA SER A 337 -14.71 -5.62 0.34
C SER A 337 -14.06 -7.00 0.27
N ALA A 338 -13.37 -7.40 1.35
CA ALA A 338 -12.84 -8.74 1.55
C ALA A 338 -13.70 -9.52 2.55
N GLY A 339 -13.44 -10.81 2.70
CA GLY A 339 -14.08 -11.66 3.71
C GLY A 339 -13.02 -12.50 4.39
N GLY A 340 -12.16 -11.88 5.19
CA GLY A 340 -11.00 -12.57 5.77
C GLY A 340 -11.34 -13.42 6.99
N GLN A 341 -10.73 -14.60 7.10
CA GLN A 341 -10.65 -15.42 8.31
C GLN A 341 -9.26 -15.25 8.94
N VAL A 342 -9.25 -15.17 10.26
CA VAL A 342 -8.02 -15.05 11.04
C VAL A 342 -7.49 -16.45 11.37
N ILE A 343 -6.18 -16.65 11.24
CA ILE A 343 -5.53 -17.89 11.69
C ILE A 343 -5.33 -17.78 13.21
N HIS A 344 -5.69 -18.84 13.93
CA HIS A 344 -5.44 -18.95 15.36
C HIS A 344 -4.28 -19.92 15.61
N ALA A 345 -3.37 -19.57 16.51
CA ALA A 345 -2.28 -20.41 16.97
C ALA A 345 -2.32 -20.58 18.50
N VAL A 346 -2.00 -21.78 18.97
CA VAL A 346 -1.78 -22.06 20.40
C VAL A 346 -0.29 -21.96 20.68
N LEU A 347 0.09 -21.18 21.70
CA LEU A 347 1.48 -21.06 22.13
C LEU A 347 2.03 -22.42 22.58
N GLN A 348 3.12 -22.89 21.96
CA GLN A 348 3.73 -24.16 22.33
C GLN A 348 4.25 -24.10 23.78
N GLY A 349 3.96 -25.15 24.56
CA GLY A 349 4.28 -25.22 25.99
C GLY A 349 3.15 -24.72 26.91
N LYS A 350 2.03 -24.23 26.36
CA LYS A 350 0.82 -23.86 27.11
C LYS A 350 -0.39 -24.72 26.71
N PRO A 351 -1.35 -24.97 27.63
CA PRO A 351 -2.56 -25.74 27.31
C PRO A 351 -3.43 -24.99 26.28
N ALA A 352 -4.12 -25.73 25.40
CA ALA A 352 -5.01 -25.19 24.37
C ALA A 352 -6.32 -24.63 24.96
N THR A 353 -6.19 -23.56 25.75
CA THR A 353 -7.30 -22.78 26.31
C THR A 353 -7.54 -21.54 25.45
N LEU A 354 -8.71 -20.90 25.62
CA LEU A 354 -9.05 -19.65 24.93
C LEU A 354 -8.00 -18.55 25.21
N GLU A 355 -7.45 -18.51 26.42
CA GLU A 355 -6.41 -17.55 26.85
C GLU A 355 -5.05 -17.76 26.16
N ASN A 356 -4.75 -18.98 25.72
CA ASN A 356 -3.49 -19.33 25.06
C ASN A 356 -3.61 -19.43 23.54
N THR A 357 -4.80 -19.13 23.00
CA THR A 357 -5.10 -19.11 21.57
C THR A 357 -5.04 -17.68 21.07
N LEU A 358 -4.03 -17.36 20.27
CA LEU A 358 -3.79 -16.02 19.74
C LEU A 358 -4.03 -15.97 18.24
N VAL A 359 -4.29 -14.78 17.73
CA VAL A 359 -4.27 -14.51 16.29
C VAL A 359 -2.83 -14.62 15.77
N PHE A 360 -2.68 -15.27 14.62
CA PHE A 360 -1.38 -15.59 14.04
C PHE A 360 -1.24 -15.17 12.56
N PRO A 361 -0.15 -14.48 12.18
CA PRO A 361 0.71 -13.71 13.08
C PRO A 361 -0.10 -12.60 13.76
N PRO A 362 0.43 -11.91 14.78
CA PRO A 362 -0.30 -10.82 15.45
C PRO A 362 -0.86 -9.75 14.49
N SER A 363 -0.13 -9.45 13.41
CA SER A 363 -0.60 -8.54 12.34
C SER A 363 -1.70 -9.08 11.43
N GLY A 364 -1.95 -10.40 11.43
CA GLY A 364 -2.86 -11.06 10.52
C GLY A 364 -2.36 -11.18 9.08
N VAL A 365 -1.12 -10.76 8.78
CA VAL A 365 -0.57 -10.76 7.42
C VAL A 365 0.45 -11.88 7.25
N ILE A 366 0.16 -12.81 6.33
CA ILE A 366 1.08 -13.88 5.95
C ILE A 366 1.89 -13.47 4.71
N PRO A 367 3.23 -13.44 4.77
CA PRO A 367 4.05 -12.98 3.65
C PRO A 367 4.01 -13.95 2.46
N PHE A 368 3.97 -13.38 1.26
CA PHE A 368 4.20 -14.07 0.00
C PHE A 368 5.66 -13.87 -0.46
N HIS A 369 6.07 -14.58 -1.51
CA HIS A 369 7.39 -14.35 -2.09
C HIS A 369 7.51 -12.96 -2.76
N GLY A 370 8.39 -12.11 -2.23
CA GLY A 370 8.58 -10.72 -2.59
C GLY A 370 7.69 -9.76 -1.82
N PHE A 371 7.18 -10.17 -0.65
CA PHE A 371 6.42 -9.31 0.24
C PHE A 371 7.29 -8.20 0.84
N THR A 372 8.54 -8.51 1.20
CA THR A 372 9.48 -7.55 1.79
C THR A 372 9.85 -6.43 0.81
N MET A 373 9.70 -6.67 -0.50
CA MET A 373 9.89 -5.65 -1.52
C MET A 373 8.97 -4.45 -1.35
N TYR A 374 7.80 -4.57 -0.68
CA TYR A 374 6.99 -3.38 -0.39
C TYR A 374 7.71 -2.35 0.50
N ALA A 375 8.62 -2.79 1.37
CA ALA A 375 9.35 -1.89 2.27
C ALA A 375 10.62 -1.30 1.64
N THR A 376 11.22 -1.99 0.65
CA THR A 376 12.51 -1.59 0.06
C THR A 376 12.62 -0.14 -0.41
N PRO A 377 11.61 0.49 -1.05
CA PRO A 377 11.76 1.87 -1.52
C PRO A 377 11.76 2.89 -0.37
N PHE A 378 11.18 2.54 0.79
CA PHE A 378 11.20 3.39 1.97
C PHE A 378 12.59 3.51 2.58
N CYS A 379 13.48 2.53 2.36
CA CYS A 379 14.87 2.59 2.83
C CYS A 379 15.65 3.76 2.21
N TYR A 380 15.22 4.25 1.04
CA TYR A 380 15.78 5.44 0.41
C TYR A 380 15.23 6.76 0.97
N LEU A 381 14.18 6.70 1.80
CA LEU A 381 13.47 7.87 2.33
C LEU A 381 13.73 8.11 3.82
N TYR A 382 14.08 7.06 4.56
CA TYR A 382 14.18 7.10 6.02
C TYR A 382 15.39 6.30 6.50
N ASP A 383 16.24 6.95 7.28
CA ASP A 383 17.38 6.29 7.95
C ASP A 383 16.96 5.64 9.28
N ASP A 384 15.92 6.18 9.93
CA ASP A 384 15.40 5.70 11.20
C ASP A 384 14.35 4.57 10.99
N PRO A 385 14.56 3.36 11.55
CA PRO A 385 13.63 2.25 11.39
C PRO A 385 12.23 2.47 11.98
N CYS A 386 12.09 3.28 13.05
CA CYS A 386 10.80 3.57 13.64
C CYS A 386 9.97 4.46 12.69
N ILE A 387 10.56 5.56 12.20
CA ILE A 387 9.90 6.46 11.23
C ILE A 387 9.55 5.70 9.93
N MET A 388 10.49 4.89 9.44
CA MET A 388 10.27 4.04 8.27
C MET A 388 9.08 3.10 8.48
N TYR A 389 9.07 2.39 9.60
CA TYR A 389 8.03 1.41 9.93
C TYR A 389 6.63 2.03 9.97
N TYR A 390 6.44 3.16 10.65
CA TYR A 390 5.12 3.80 10.72
C TYR A 390 4.64 4.32 9.36
N THR A 391 5.56 4.85 8.54
CA THR A 391 5.21 5.31 7.20
C THR A 391 4.89 4.12 6.28
N PHE A 392 5.70 3.06 6.32
CA PHE A 392 5.42 1.81 5.62
C PHE A 392 4.07 1.22 6.02
N ARG A 393 3.80 1.10 7.33
CA ARG A 393 2.53 0.60 7.87
C ARG A 393 1.34 1.42 7.36
N ALA A 394 1.42 2.74 7.43
CA ALA A 394 0.34 3.62 6.97
C ALA A 394 0.08 3.46 5.47
N PHE A 395 1.14 3.38 4.65
CA PHE A 395 1.00 3.17 3.21
C PHE A 395 0.44 1.77 2.91
N TYR A 396 0.95 0.72 3.56
CA TYR A 396 0.49 -0.66 3.39
C TYR A 396 -0.99 -0.81 3.70
N LEU A 397 -1.43 -0.27 4.84
CA LEU A 397 -2.84 -0.31 5.26
C LEU A 397 -3.74 0.54 4.37
N ARG A 398 -3.20 1.55 3.69
CA ARG A 398 -3.97 2.34 2.73
C ARG A 398 -4.13 1.62 1.39
N TYR A 399 -3.08 0.95 0.93
CA TYR A 399 -2.96 0.51 -0.45
C TYR A 399 -2.62 -0.98 -0.62
N TRP A 400 -1.48 -1.44 -0.11
CA TRP A 400 -0.88 -2.73 -0.51
C TRP A 400 -1.58 -3.97 0.00
N PHE A 401 -2.26 -3.91 1.16
CA PHE A 401 -2.95 -5.09 1.68
C PHE A 401 -4.00 -5.62 0.68
N ARG A 402 -4.56 -4.74 -0.16
CA ARG A 402 -5.55 -5.09 -1.20
C ARG A 402 -4.93 -5.73 -2.45
N LEU A 403 -3.59 -5.68 -2.59
CA LEU A 403 -2.90 -6.22 -3.75
C LEU A 403 -2.66 -7.73 -3.65
N HIS A 404 -2.82 -8.31 -2.46
CA HIS A 404 -2.69 -9.75 -2.21
C HIS A 404 -3.93 -10.32 -1.50
N THR A 405 -5.09 -9.69 -1.73
CA THR A 405 -6.39 -10.09 -1.18
C THR A 405 -7.43 -10.06 -2.28
N VAL A 406 -8.22 -11.13 -2.41
CA VAL A 406 -9.39 -11.18 -3.28
C VAL A 406 -10.49 -10.34 -2.65
N SER A 407 -10.81 -9.22 -3.30
CA SER A 407 -11.82 -8.28 -2.81
C SER A 407 -12.60 -7.65 -3.96
N SER A 408 -13.78 -7.12 -3.66
CA SER A 408 -14.61 -6.36 -4.60
C SER A 408 -14.21 -4.88 -4.72
N HIS A 409 -13.10 -4.45 -4.13
CA HIS A 409 -12.68 -3.06 -4.13
C HIS A 409 -12.23 -2.62 -5.52
N GLU A 410 -12.66 -1.44 -5.98
CA GLU A 410 -12.31 -0.88 -7.31
C GLU A 410 -10.81 -0.63 -7.51
N GLN A 411 -10.04 -0.58 -6.42
CA GLN A 411 -8.58 -0.48 -6.45
C GLN A 411 -7.86 -1.73 -5.89
N GLY A 412 -8.58 -2.84 -5.68
CA GLY A 412 -7.99 -4.12 -5.30
C GLY A 412 -7.36 -4.84 -6.50
N ILE A 413 -6.56 -5.87 -6.24
CA ILE A 413 -5.81 -6.58 -7.30
C ILE A 413 -6.70 -7.10 -8.44
N VAL A 414 -7.90 -7.60 -8.14
CA VAL A 414 -8.85 -8.11 -9.13
C VAL A 414 -9.29 -6.98 -10.08
N ALA A 415 -9.60 -5.81 -9.52
CA ALA A 415 -9.97 -4.64 -10.29
C ALA A 415 -8.80 -4.10 -11.11
N LEU A 416 -7.58 -4.12 -10.59
CA LEU A 416 -6.39 -3.70 -11.34
C LEU A 416 -6.06 -4.65 -12.50
N CYS A 417 -6.24 -5.96 -12.34
CA CYS A 417 -6.11 -6.93 -13.42
C CYS A 417 -7.16 -6.66 -14.52
N LEU A 418 -8.41 -6.46 -14.13
CA LEU A 418 -9.50 -6.12 -15.05
C LEU A 418 -9.24 -4.78 -15.77
N LEU A 419 -8.75 -3.77 -15.06
CA LEU A 419 -8.40 -2.47 -15.63
C LEU A 419 -7.28 -2.62 -16.66
N PHE A 420 -6.21 -3.34 -16.32
CA PHE A 420 -5.11 -3.63 -17.23
C PHE A 420 -5.62 -4.27 -18.53
N GLU A 421 -6.43 -5.32 -18.43
CA GLU A 421 -6.95 -6.01 -19.62
C GLU A 421 -7.87 -5.14 -20.46
N ARG A 422 -8.79 -4.39 -19.84
CA ARG A 422 -9.69 -3.48 -20.58
C ARG A 422 -8.92 -2.39 -21.30
N LEU A 423 -7.93 -1.79 -20.64
CA LEU A 423 -7.10 -0.77 -21.28
C LEU A 423 -6.30 -1.37 -22.46
N LEU A 424 -5.69 -2.55 -22.28
CA LEU A 424 -4.94 -3.22 -23.34
C LEU A 424 -5.84 -3.60 -24.52
N GLN A 425 -7.03 -4.16 -24.27
CA GLN A 425 -8.01 -4.52 -25.30
C GLN A 425 -8.51 -3.32 -26.09
N CYS A 426 -8.85 -2.23 -25.40
CA CYS A 426 -9.42 -1.04 -26.03
C CYS A 426 -8.39 -0.20 -26.78
N HIS A 427 -7.17 -0.07 -26.24
CA HIS A 427 -6.16 0.85 -26.78
C HIS A 427 -5.07 0.17 -27.60
N GLU A 428 -4.84 -1.13 -27.39
CA GLU A 428 -3.87 -1.92 -28.17
C GLU A 428 -4.50 -3.22 -28.72
N PRO A 429 -5.60 -3.14 -29.49
CA PRO A 429 -6.35 -4.32 -29.94
C PRO A 429 -5.51 -5.25 -30.82
N LEU A 430 -4.58 -4.72 -31.63
CA LEU A 430 -3.68 -5.53 -32.45
C LEU A 430 -2.70 -6.34 -31.61
N LEU A 431 -2.14 -5.73 -30.55
CA LEU A 431 -1.24 -6.42 -29.63
C LEU A 431 -2.00 -7.47 -28.81
N TRP A 432 -3.23 -7.16 -28.39
CA TRP A 432 -4.12 -8.13 -27.74
C TRP A 432 -4.43 -9.33 -28.65
N ALA A 433 -4.76 -9.09 -29.93
CA ALA A 433 -5.00 -10.15 -30.90
C ALA A 433 -3.75 -11.00 -31.15
N HIS A 434 -2.56 -10.38 -31.22
CA HIS A 434 -1.30 -11.08 -31.33
C HIS A 434 -1.08 -12.03 -30.14
N PHE A 435 -1.25 -11.54 -28.91
CA PHE A 435 -1.15 -12.38 -27.71
C PHE A 435 -2.13 -13.55 -27.70
N LYS A 436 -3.37 -13.35 -28.17
CA LYS A 436 -4.34 -14.44 -28.37
C LYS A 436 -3.84 -15.48 -29.40
N ASN A 437 -3.28 -15.03 -30.52
CA ASN A 437 -2.79 -15.92 -31.59
C ASN A 437 -1.62 -16.81 -31.13
N ILE A 438 -0.76 -16.29 -30.24
CA ILE A 438 0.38 -17.05 -29.70
C ILE A 438 0.04 -17.77 -28.38
N HIS A 439 -1.25 -17.81 -28.01
CA HIS A 439 -1.73 -18.42 -26.77
C HIS A 439 -1.01 -17.92 -25.50
N LEU A 440 -0.79 -16.61 -25.40
CA LEU A 440 -0.19 -15.97 -24.23
C LEU A 440 -1.18 -15.02 -23.54
N GLN A 441 -1.43 -15.22 -22.24
CA GLN A 441 -2.21 -14.29 -21.43
C GLN A 441 -1.30 -13.18 -20.89
N PRO A 442 -1.42 -11.91 -21.33
CA PRO A 442 -0.48 -10.85 -20.96
C PRO A 442 -0.42 -10.60 -19.45
N ILE A 443 -1.55 -10.80 -18.76
CA ILE A 443 -1.63 -10.65 -17.31
C ILE A 443 -0.65 -11.59 -16.57
N LYS A 444 -0.37 -12.80 -17.08
CA LYS A 444 0.59 -13.72 -16.45
C LYS A 444 2.01 -13.15 -16.35
N ILE A 445 2.38 -12.25 -17.26
CA ILE A 445 3.69 -11.61 -17.29
C ILE A 445 3.71 -10.40 -16.34
N VAL A 446 2.69 -9.55 -16.42
CA VAL A 446 2.67 -8.27 -15.68
C VAL A 446 2.12 -8.40 -14.25
N PHE A 447 1.51 -9.54 -13.88
CA PHE A 447 0.86 -9.69 -12.57
C PHE A 447 1.81 -9.42 -11.41
N LYS A 448 3.08 -9.83 -11.51
CA LYS A 448 4.11 -9.53 -10.50
C LYS A 448 4.35 -8.03 -10.34
N TRP A 449 4.24 -7.24 -11.42
CA TRP A 449 4.33 -5.78 -11.37
C TRP A 449 3.13 -5.18 -10.66
N LEU A 450 1.92 -5.64 -11.00
CA LEU A 450 0.68 -5.16 -10.38
C LEU A 450 0.65 -5.48 -8.88
N MET A 451 0.93 -6.75 -8.54
CA MET A 451 0.91 -7.22 -7.15
C MET A 451 1.96 -6.49 -6.30
N ARG A 452 3.18 -6.24 -6.81
CA ARG A 452 4.23 -5.53 -6.05
C ARG A 452 4.22 -4.01 -6.21
N GLY A 453 3.24 -3.44 -6.92
CA GLY A 453 3.23 -2.01 -7.24
C GLY A 453 4.52 -1.53 -7.92
N PHE A 454 5.11 -2.38 -8.77
CA PHE A 454 6.42 -2.24 -9.42
C PHE A 454 7.68 -2.28 -8.53
N SER A 455 7.55 -2.56 -7.23
CA SER A 455 8.73 -2.76 -6.38
C SER A 455 9.55 -3.98 -6.81
N GLY A 456 10.88 -3.83 -6.83
CA GLY A 456 11.81 -4.81 -7.38
C GLY A 456 11.75 -4.99 -8.89
N HIS A 457 11.17 -4.01 -9.61
CA HIS A 457 11.07 -4.05 -11.07
C HIS A 457 11.51 -2.74 -11.72
N LEU A 458 11.19 -1.60 -11.12
CA LEU A 458 11.65 -0.29 -11.57
C LEU A 458 12.85 0.18 -10.74
N PRO A 459 13.74 1.00 -11.32
CA PRO A 459 14.74 1.73 -10.54
C PRO A 459 14.09 2.54 -9.42
N PRO A 460 14.76 2.76 -8.27
CA PRO A 460 14.10 3.27 -7.07
C PRO A 460 13.54 4.67 -7.27
N GLU A 461 14.26 5.54 -7.98
CA GLU A 461 13.78 6.90 -8.26
C GLU A 461 12.53 6.90 -9.16
N GLN A 462 12.46 6.00 -10.15
CA GLN A 462 11.29 5.88 -11.02
C GLN A 462 10.08 5.33 -10.26
N LEU A 463 10.32 4.39 -9.37
CA LEU A 463 9.31 3.82 -8.48
C LEU A 463 8.77 4.84 -7.48
N LEU A 464 9.65 5.64 -6.86
CA LEU A 464 9.26 6.70 -5.93
C LEU A 464 8.42 7.77 -6.63
N CYS A 465 8.76 8.14 -7.87
CA CYS A 465 7.92 9.04 -8.68
C CYS A 465 6.54 8.44 -8.98
N LEU A 466 6.45 7.13 -9.24
CA LEU A 466 5.16 6.44 -9.41
C LEU A 466 4.33 6.50 -8.11
N TRP A 467 4.97 6.29 -6.96
CA TRP A 467 4.30 6.29 -5.66
C TRP A 467 3.93 7.70 -5.17
N ASP A 468 4.63 8.74 -5.62
CA ASP A 468 4.18 10.14 -5.47
C ASP A 468 2.80 10.32 -6.12
N LEU A 469 2.55 9.73 -7.30
CA LEU A 469 1.23 9.77 -7.95
C LEU A 469 0.18 8.94 -7.17
N VAL A 470 0.56 7.77 -6.65
CA VAL A 470 -0.34 6.95 -5.82
C VAL A 470 -0.84 7.75 -4.62
N LEU A 471 0.06 8.45 -3.92
CA LEU A 471 -0.30 9.30 -2.78
C LEU A 471 -1.05 10.56 -3.18
N GLY A 472 -0.57 11.25 -4.22
CA GLY A 472 -1.12 12.51 -4.69
C GLY A 472 -2.56 12.40 -5.21
N TYR A 473 -2.88 11.29 -5.88
CA TYR A 473 -4.24 11.02 -6.39
C TYR A 473 -5.04 10.04 -5.53
N ASP A 474 -4.42 9.46 -4.49
CA ASP A 474 -5.03 8.44 -3.63
C ASP A 474 -5.62 7.26 -4.42
N SER A 475 -4.87 6.81 -5.45
CA SER A 475 -5.31 5.75 -6.37
C SER A 475 -4.19 4.80 -6.80
N LEU A 476 -4.51 3.50 -6.82
CA LEU A 476 -3.66 2.45 -7.36
C LEU A 476 -3.85 2.20 -8.86
N GLU A 477 -4.82 2.84 -9.51
CA GLU A 477 -5.13 2.58 -10.93
C GLU A 477 -3.98 2.99 -11.86
N ILE A 478 -3.09 3.89 -11.43
CA ILE A 478 -1.89 4.27 -12.16
C ILE A 478 -0.93 3.09 -12.39
N ILE A 479 -0.96 2.08 -11.50
CA ILE A 479 -0.16 0.86 -11.60
C ILE A 479 -0.58 0.04 -12.81
N ALA A 480 -1.90 -0.17 -13.00
CA ALA A 480 -2.42 -0.89 -14.17
C ALA A 480 -2.19 -0.11 -15.47
N LEU A 481 -2.36 1.22 -15.44
CA LEU A 481 -2.10 2.07 -16.59
C LEU A 481 -0.63 2.02 -17.02
N LEU A 482 0.32 2.07 -16.06
CA LEU A 482 1.73 1.94 -16.36
C LEU A 482 2.05 0.59 -17.01
N ALA A 483 1.49 -0.52 -16.50
CA ALA A 483 1.70 -1.84 -17.08
C ALA A 483 1.27 -1.91 -18.56
N VAL A 484 0.09 -1.38 -18.92
CA VAL A 484 -0.34 -1.30 -20.33
C VAL A 484 0.56 -0.38 -21.14
N THR A 485 0.97 0.75 -20.56
CA THR A 485 1.86 1.72 -21.21
C THR A 485 3.22 1.10 -21.57
N ILE A 486 3.78 0.26 -20.70
CA ILE A 486 5.04 -0.45 -20.97
C ILE A 486 4.89 -1.43 -22.14
N LEU A 487 3.76 -2.16 -22.19
CA LEU A 487 3.46 -3.07 -23.30
C LEU A 487 3.27 -2.30 -24.62
N SER A 488 2.52 -1.20 -24.59
CA SER A 488 2.34 -0.30 -25.73
C SER A 488 3.67 0.27 -26.22
N PHE A 489 4.53 0.74 -25.31
CA PHE A 489 5.85 1.27 -25.62
C PHE A 489 6.78 0.23 -26.29
N ARG A 490 6.63 -1.06 -25.95
CA ARG A 490 7.41 -2.16 -26.53
C ARG A 490 6.68 -2.92 -27.64
N LYS A 491 5.55 -2.40 -28.13
CA LYS A 491 4.65 -3.08 -29.06
C LYS A 491 5.37 -3.60 -30.31
N GLU A 492 6.17 -2.78 -30.97
CA GLU A 492 6.84 -3.19 -32.22
C GLU A 492 7.71 -4.46 -32.02
N ASN A 493 8.45 -4.53 -30.91
CA ASN A 493 9.25 -5.71 -30.57
C ASN A 493 8.36 -6.90 -30.17
N LEU A 494 7.28 -6.64 -29.42
CA LEU A 494 6.34 -7.69 -28.97
C LEU A 494 5.60 -8.34 -30.15
N MET A 495 5.27 -7.58 -31.18
CA MET A 495 4.61 -8.07 -32.39
C MET A 495 5.53 -8.99 -33.24
N GLN A 496 6.84 -8.93 -33.03
CA GLN A 496 7.82 -9.74 -33.78
C GLN A 496 8.10 -11.11 -33.16
N VAL A 497 7.66 -11.34 -31.92
CA VAL A 497 7.92 -12.59 -31.19
C VAL A 497 6.66 -13.44 -31.07
N ASN A 498 6.82 -14.77 -31.07
CA ASN A 498 5.70 -15.71 -31.16
C ASN A 498 5.61 -16.72 -30.01
N ASN A 499 6.38 -16.52 -28.94
CA ASN A 499 6.40 -17.42 -27.79
C ASN A 499 6.58 -16.64 -26.48
N GLN A 500 6.16 -17.25 -25.37
CA GLN A 500 6.18 -16.64 -24.05
C GLN A 500 7.59 -16.22 -23.61
N HIS A 501 8.61 -17.05 -23.86
CA HIS A 501 9.98 -16.78 -23.42
C HIS A 501 10.52 -15.48 -24.03
N ASN A 502 10.33 -15.27 -25.33
CA ASN A 502 10.79 -14.08 -26.02
C ASN A 502 10.00 -12.82 -25.58
N VAL A 503 8.70 -12.97 -25.29
CA VAL A 503 7.90 -11.86 -24.72
C VAL A 503 8.42 -11.48 -23.34
N GLU A 504 8.68 -12.47 -22.48
CA GLU A 504 9.26 -12.25 -21.14
C GLU A 504 10.63 -11.59 -21.24
N ALA A 505 11.48 -12.00 -22.19
CA ALA A 505 12.78 -11.39 -22.43
C ALA A 505 12.66 -9.92 -22.84
N ILE A 506 11.75 -9.59 -23.76
CA ILE A 506 11.48 -8.19 -24.15
C ILE A 506 11.01 -7.36 -22.95
N LEU A 507 10.30 -7.96 -21.99
CA LEU A 507 9.73 -7.27 -20.82
C LEU A 507 10.56 -7.43 -19.54
N ALA A 508 11.70 -8.11 -19.59
CA ALA A 508 12.47 -8.47 -18.39
C ALA A 508 13.12 -7.25 -17.73
N ASP A 509 13.80 -6.42 -18.52
CA ASP A 509 14.53 -5.26 -18.05
C ASP A 509 13.67 -4.00 -18.19
N LEU A 510 13.36 -3.32 -17.08
CA LEU A 510 12.65 -2.04 -17.05
C LEU A 510 13.55 -0.86 -16.63
N SER A 511 14.86 -1.09 -16.46
CA SER A 511 15.81 -0.11 -15.91
C SER A 511 15.92 1.18 -16.72
N SER A 512 15.74 1.08 -18.05
CA SER A 512 15.81 2.21 -18.98
C SER A 512 14.53 3.06 -19.04
N LEU A 513 13.43 2.60 -18.43
CA LEU A 513 12.14 3.26 -18.56
C LEU A 513 12.06 4.53 -17.70
N LYS A 514 11.51 5.60 -18.30
CA LYS A 514 11.15 6.83 -17.60
C LYS A 514 9.64 6.85 -17.39
N VAL A 515 9.22 6.61 -16.15
CA VAL A 515 7.81 6.34 -15.78
C VAL A 515 6.91 7.53 -16.07
N ILE A 516 7.28 8.73 -15.60
CA ILE A 516 6.43 9.91 -15.73
C ILE A 516 6.29 10.32 -17.21
N PRO A 517 7.35 10.39 -18.03
CA PRO A 517 7.22 10.63 -19.47
C PRO A 517 6.32 9.63 -20.18
N LEU A 518 6.44 8.33 -19.87
CA LEU A 518 5.62 7.28 -20.48
C LEU A 518 4.13 7.47 -20.14
N LEU A 519 3.82 7.70 -18.86
CA LEU A 519 2.44 7.93 -18.42
C LEU A 519 1.84 9.21 -19.04
N GLN A 520 2.64 10.27 -19.11
CA GLN A 520 2.23 11.53 -19.74
C GLN A 520 1.94 11.34 -21.23
N LEU A 521 2.77 10.58 -21.95
CA LEU A 521 2.57 10.28 -23.38
C LEU A 521 1.20 9.63 -23.66
N VAL A 522 0.78 8.67 -22.82
CA VAL A 522 -0.50 7.97 -23.00
C VAL A 522 -1.70 8.83 -22.56
N LEU A 523 -1.52 9.65 -21.53
CA LEU A 523 -2.60 10.45 -20.94
C LEU A 523 -2.79 11.81 -21.62
N LEU A 524 -1.80 12.34 -22.32
CA LEU A 524 -1.90 13.58 -23.08
C LEU A 524 -3.16 13.55 -23.96
N LYS A 525 -3.97 14.62 -23.85
CA LYS A 525 -5.12 14.81 -24.73
C LYS A 525 -4.61 15.17 -26.13
N GLU A 526 -5.14 14.51 -27.14
CA GLU A 526 -4.98 14.93 -28.54
C GLU A 526 -5.54 16.33 -28.77
#